data_AF-A0A2V9NEN5-F1
#
_entry.id   AF-A0A2V9NEN5-F1
#
_cell.length_a   1.000
_cell.length_b   1.000
_cell.length_c   1.000
_cell.angle_alpha   90.00
_cell.angle_beta   90.00
_cell.angle_gamma   90.00
#
_symmetry.space_group_name_H-M   'P 1'
#
loop_
_entity.id
_entity.type
_entity.pdbx_description
1 polymer ?
#
loop_
_entity_poly.entity_id
_entity_poly.type
_entity_poly.pdbx_seq_one_letter_code
_entity_poly.pdbx_strand_id
1 'polypeptide(L)'
;MLWLRSVVTILLLAVAALCGCSRQNTLTSDDIRSEVLAVTSFASQIEIFIDFVRQGRATKLFVQGHTKQLERELSRNAQQLDDSIPSLETQRDFQKCKDTVGLLRGELSLIPQLINNDAALQTEREHIEKIRERLTNERSPS
;
A
#
# COMPACT_ATOMS: atom_id res chain seq x y z
N MET A 1 -27.14 43.67 27.11
CA MET A 1 -27.10 42.26 27.56
C MET A 1 -27.35 41.23 26.46
N LEU A 2 -28.16 41.48 25.41
CA LEU A 2 -28.36 40.51 24.31
C LEU A 2 -27.11 40.31 23.43
N TRP A 3 -26.34 41.38 23.15
CA TRP A 3 -25.14 41.32 22.30
C TRP A 3 -24.03 40.41 22.85
N LEU A 4 -23.83 40.40 24.18
CA LEU A 4 -22.84 39.55 24.83
C LEU A 4 -23.19 38.05 24.69
N ARG A 5 -24.48 37.72 24.68
CA ARG A 5 -24.96 36.33 24.57
C ARG A 5 -24.73 35.76 23.17
N SER A 6 -24.89 36.58 22.13
CA SER A 6 -24.66 36.19 20.73
C SER A 6 -23.19 35.95 20.41
N VAL A 7 -22.27 36.74 20.97
CA VAL A 7 -20.82 36.54 20.77
C VAL A 7 -20.35 35.23 21.42
N VAL A 8 -20.87 34.92 22.62
CA VAL A 8 -20.52 33.68 23.34
C VAL A 8 -21.01 32.44 22.60
N THR A 9 -22.22 32.45 22.01
CA THR A 9 -22.72 31.31 21.23
C THR A 9 -21.95 31.09 19.93
N ILE A 10 -21.55 32.16 19.23
CA ILE A 10 -20.73 32.03 18.02
C ILE A 10 -19.34 31.47 18.35
N LEU A 11 -18.74 31.93 19.47
CA LEU A 11 -17.44 31.44 19.92
C LEU A 11 -17.49 29.94 20.31
N LEU A 12 -18.57 29.51 20.98
CA LEU A 12 -18.79 28.11 21.34
C LEU A 12 -19.00 27.19 20.11
N LEU A 13 -19.68 27.67 19.07
CA LEU A 13 -19.83 26.91 17.81
C LEU A 13 -18.49 26.75 17.07
N ALA A 14 -17.63 27.78 17.11
CA ALA A 14 -16.31 27.73 16.48
C ALA A 14 -15.35 26.75 17.18
N VAL A 15 -15.40 26.67 18.51
CA VAL A 15 -14.59 25.69 19.28
C VAL A 15 -15.08 24.26 19.05
N ALA A 16 -16.40 24.03 18.95
CA ALA A 16 -16.96 22.72 18.63
C ALA A 16 -16.58 22.25 17.21
N ALA A 17 -16.41 23.17 16.25
CA ALA A 17 -15.93 22.85 14.90
C ALA A 17 -14.43 22.47 14.86
N LEU A 18 -13.62 22.95 15.81
CA LEU A 18 -12.18 22.63 15.89
C LEU A 18 -11.90 21.30 16.62
N CYS A 19 -12.86 20.74 17.36
CA CYS A 19 -12.76 19.39 17.93
C CYS A 19 -13.22 18.28 16.95
N GLY A 20 -13.57 18.64 15.71
CA GLY A 20 -13.93 17.70 14.66
C GLY A 20 -12.72 17.04 14.00
N CYS A 21 -12.42 15.80 14.42
CA CYS A 21 -11.82 14.74 13.61
C CYS A 21 -10.29 14.76 13.35
N SER A 22 -9.48 14.74 14.41
CA SER A 22 -8.30 13.84 14.38
C SER A 22 -8.81 12.42 14.65
N ARG A 23 -9.52 11.84 13.68
CA ARG A 23 -9.99 10.45 13.77
C ARG A 23 -8.76 9.57 13.51
N GLN A 24 -7.99 9.31 14.56
CA GLN A 24 -7.00 8.22 14.53
C GLN A 24 -7.78 6.93 14.31
N ASN A 25 -7.76 6.44 13.08
CA ASN A 25 -8.39 5.18 12.73
C ASN A 25 -7.54 4.07 13.35
N THR A 26 -7.97 3.56 14.50
CA THR A 26 -7.50 2.27 14.99
C THR A 26 -7.87 1.23 13.95
N LEU A 27 -6.87 0.62 13.30
CA LEU A 27 -7.09 -0.40 12.28
C LEU A 27 -7.78 -1.61 12.90
N THR A 28 -8.90 -2.01 12.30
CA THR A 28 -9.57 -3.27 12.60
C THR A 28 -8.90 -4.42 11.84
N SER A 29 -9.21 -5.66 12.23
CA SER A 29 -8.74 -6.85 11.50
C SER A 29 -9.20 -6.84 10.03
N ASP A 30 -10.42 -6.35 9.77
CA ASP A 30 -10.97 -6.24 8.41
C ASP A 30 -10.21 -5.22 7.55
N ASP A 31 -9.70 -4.15 8.16
CA ASP A 31 -8.89 -3.16 7.45
C ASP A 31 -7.54 -3.76 7.05
N ILE A 32 -6.86 -4.48 7.95
CA ILE A 32 -5.59 -5.15 7.63
C ILE A 32 -5.81 -6.24 6.57
N ARG A 33 -6.93 -6.97 6.64
CA ARG A 33 -7.29 -7.93 5.59
C ARG A 33 -7.48 -7.24 4.25
N SER A 34 -8.10 -6.06 4.22
CA SER A 34 -8.29 -5.28 3.01
C SER A 34 -6.95 -4.80 2.44
N GLU A 35 -6.02 -4.38 3.30
CA GLU A 35 -4.66 -4.01 2.89
C GLU A 35 -3.89 -5.21 2.33
N VAL A 36 -3.94 -6.37 2.99
CA VAL A 36 -3.32 -7.61 2.48
C VAL A 36 -3.88 -7.98 1.11
N LEU A 37 -5.18 -7.81 0.88
CA LEU A 37 -5.79 -8.04 -0.44
C LEU A 37 -5.28 -7.05 -1.50
N ALA A 38 -5.16 -5.77 -1.14
CA ALA A 38 -4.63 -4.75 -2.03
C ALA A 38 -3.17 -5.06 -2.42
N VAL A 39 -2.33 -5.41 -1.46
CA VAL A 39 -0.92 -5.78 -1.68
C VAL A 39 -0.80 -7.06 -2.52
N THR A 40 -1.66 -8.06 -2.27
CA THR A 40 -1.71 -9.28 -3.09
C THR A 40 -2.07 -8.98 -4.54
N SER A 41 -3.06 -8.09 -4.75
CA SER A 41 -3.45 -7.63 -6.10
C SER A 41 -2.31 -6.87 -6.80
N PHE A 42 -1.55 -6.06 -6.06
CA PHE A 42 -0.37 -5.38 -6.59
C PHE A 42 0.70 -6.37 -7.05
N ALA A 43 0.99 -7.40 -6.25
CA ALA A 43 1.95 -8.44 -6.63
C ALA A 43 1.55 -9.12 -7.96
N SER A 44 0.28 -9.51 -8.11
CA SER A 44 -0.24 -10.05 -9.38
C SER A 44 -0.11 -9.08 -10.55
N GLN A 45 -0.35 -7.79 -10.33
CA GLN A 45 -0.19 -6.79 -11.38
C GLN A 45 1.27 -6.66 -11.84
N ILE A 46 2.23 -6.73 -10.89
CA ILE A 46 3.66 -6.70 -11.21
C ILE A 46 4.07 -7.97 -11.97
N GLU A 47 3.58 -9.15 -11.59
CA GLU A 47 3.81 -10.41 -12.32
C GLU A 47 3.38 -10.30 -13.79
N ILE A 48 2.13 -9.84 -14.03
CA ILE A 48 1.59 -9.64 -15.38
C ILE A 48 2.41 -8.62 -16.16
N PHE A 49 2.84 -7.55 -15.50
CA PHE A 49 3.69 -6.53 -16.11
C PHE A 49 5.05 -7.11 -16.51
N ILE A 50 5.70 -7.91 -15.66
CA ILE A 50 6.95 -8.58 -16.01
C ILE A 50 6.75 -9.50 -17.21
N ASP A 51 5.69 -10.31 -17.23
CA ASP A 51 5.38 -11.19 -18.38
C ASP A 51 5.16 -10.38 -19.67
N PHE A 52 4.51 -9.22 -19.59
CA PHE A 52 4.35 -8.30 -20.72
C PHE A 52 5.70 -7.76 -21.24
N VAL A 53 6.62 -7.40 -20.32
CA VAL A 53 7.97 -6.94 -20.68
C VAL A 53 8.76 -8.07 -21.34
N ARG A 54 8.76 -9.26 -20.76
CA ARG A 54 9.47 -10.46 -21.25
C ARG A 54 9.02 -10.88 -22.64
N GLN A 55 7.75 -10.71 -22.97
CA GLN A 55 7.21 -10.96 -24.30
C GLN A 55 7.67 -9.94 -25.36
N GLY A 56 8.55 -8.99 -25.00
CA GLY A 56 9.06 -7.95 -25.91
C GLY A 56 8.01 -6.91 -26.31
N ARG A 57 6.91 -6.83 -25.57
CA ARG A 57 5.77 -5.93 -25.88
C ARG A 57 5.92 -4.53 -25.28
N ALA A 58 6.99 -4.30 -24.52
CA ALA A 58 7.26 -3.05 -23.82
C ALA A 58 8.53 -2.37 -24.35
N THR A 59 8.49 -1.05 -24.50
CA THR A 59 9.70 -0.25 -24.73
C THR A 59 10.37 0.10 -23.41
N LYS A 60 11.68 0.40 -23.42
CA LYS A 60 12.40 0.84 -22.22
C LYS A 60 11.76 2.04 -21.52
N LEU A 61 11.31 3.03 -22.29
CA LEU A 61 10.64 4.21 -21.75
C LEU A 61 9.29 3.85 -21.10
N PHE A 62 8.53 2.94 -21.72
CA PHE A 62 7.29 2.43 -21.13
C PHE A 62 7.56 1.73 -19.81
N VAL A 63 8.57 0.83 -19.75
CA VAL A 63 8.92 0.12 -18.51
C VAL A 63 9.28 1.10 -17.40
N GLN A 64 10.16 2.06 -17.68
CA GLN A 64 10.54 3.07 -16.70
C GLN A 64 9.35 3.91 -16.21
N GLY A 65 8.47 4.32 -17.12
CA GLY A 65 7.28 5.10 -16.78
C GLY A 65 6.28 4.33 -15.94
N HIS A 66 6.01 3.08 -16.32
CA HIS A 66 5.04 2.23 -15.64
C HIS A 66 5.54 1.75 -14.28
N THR A 67 6.81 1.35 -14.16
CA THR A 67 7.42 1.06 -12.86
C THR A 67 7.28 2.26 -11.92
N LYS A 68 7.61 3.48 -12.37
CA LYS A 68 7.44 4.68 -11.54
C LYS A 68 5.98 4.94 -11.12
N GLN A 69 5.01 4.58 -11.95
CA GLN A 69 3.60 4.69 -11.58
C GLN A 69 3.26 3.68 -10.47
N LEU A 70 3.62 2.41 -10.66
CA LEU A 70 3.39 1.36 -9.67
C LEU A 70 4.10 1.67 -8.35
N GLU A 71 5.32 2.22 -8.39
CA GLU A 71 6.05 2.64 -7.20
C GLU A 71 5.32 3.74 -6.45
N ARG A 72 4.73 4.72 -7.14
CA ARG A 72 3.92 5.78 -6.52
C ARG A 72 2.65 5.23 -5.89
N GLU A 73 1.98 4.29 -6.55
CA GLU A 73 0.79 3.64 -6.01
C GLU A 73 1.11 2.83 -4.76
N LEU A 74 2.13 1.98 -4.83
CA LEU A 74 2.57 1.16 -3.70
C LEU A 74 3.11 2.01 -2.53
N SER A 75 3.77 3.14 -2.83
CA SER A 75 4.22 4.09 -1.79
C SER A 75 3.06 4.81 -1.11
N ARG A 76 1.96 5.08 -1.82
CA ARG A 76 0.75 5.63 -1.19
C ARG A 76 0.13 4.65 -0.20
N ASN A 77 0.04 3.37 -0.57
CA ASN A 77 -0.43 2.34 0.34
C ASN A 77 0.51 2.17 1.55
N ALA A 78 1.83 2.19 1.31
CA ALA A 78 2.81 2.16 2.39
C ALA A 78 2.63 3.33 3.38
N GLN A 79 2.41 4.54 2.86
CA GLN A 79 2.17 5.71 3.69
C GLN A 79 0.86 5.58 4.50
N GLN A 80 -0.20 5.06 3.89
CA GLN A 80 -1.46 4.80 4.60
C GLN A 80 -1.28 3.81 5.75
N LEU A 81 -0.48 2.76 5.55
CA LEU A 81 -0.09 1.85 6.62
C LEU A 81 0.73 2.59 7.68
N ASP A 82 1.74 3.38 7.30
CA ASP A 82 2.59 4.13 8.24
C ASP A 82 1.82 5.13 9.10
N ASP A 83 0.79 5.76 8.54
CA ASP A 83 -0.07 6.72 9.24
C ASP A 83 -1.12 6.04 10.14
N SER A 84 -1.26 4.72 10.04
CA SER A 84 -2.25 3.94 10.79
C SER A 84 -1.71 3.38 12.10
N ILE A 85 -2.59 3.26 13.10
CA ILE A 85 -2.25 2.69 14.41
C ILE A 85 -2.92 1.32 14.54
N PRO A 86 -2.17 0.22 14.61
CA PRO A 86 -2.74 -1.10 14.82
C PRO A 86 -3.23 -1.28 16.26
N SER A 87 -4.21 -2.18 16.45
CA SER A 87 -4.56 -2.68 17.78
C SER A 87 -3.53 -3.71 18.26
N LEU A 88 -3.48 -3.99 19.57
CA LEU A 88 -2.57 -5.01 20.12
C LEU A 88 -2.78 -6.40 19.48
N GLU A 89 -4.03 -6.75 19.18
CA GLU A 89 -4.40 -8.03 18.56
C GLU A 89 -3.87 -8.14 17.11
N THR A 90 -3.73 -7.01 16.43
CA THR A 90 -3.40 -6.96 14.99
C THR A 90 -1.98 -6.47 14.70
N GLN A 91 -1.23 -6.07 15.72
CA GLN A 91 0.13 -5.53 15.63
C GLN A 91 1.07 -6.41 14.79
N ARG A 92 0.98 -7.73 14.95
CA ARG A 92 1.84 -8.68 14.22
C ARG A 92 1.53 -8.69 12.73
N ASP A 93 0.26 -8.82 12.36
CA ASP A 93 -0.16 -8.91 10.96
C ASP A 93 0.02 -7.58 10.24
N PHE A 94 -0.19 -6.47 10.96
CA PHE A 94 0.14 -5.14 10.48
C PHE A 94 1.63 -4.97 10.15
N GLN A 95 2.52 -5.40 11.05
CA GLN A 95 3.97 -5.34 10.79
C GLN A 95 4.38 -6.20 9.59
N LYS A 96 3.83 -7.41 9.48
CA LYS A 96 4.06 -8.30 8.32
C LYS A 96 3.61 -7.67 7.01
N CYS A 97 2.44 -7.02 7.02
CA CYS A 97 1.92 -6.31 5.85
C CYS A 97 2.90 -5.20 5.42
N LYS A 98 3.36 -4.37 6.36
CA LYS A 98 4.37 -3.33 6.11
C LYS A 98 5.67 -3.89 5.55
N ASP A 99 6.20 -4.95 6.16
CA ASP A 99 7.43 -5.59 5.70
C ASP A 99 7.28 -6.10 4.26
N THR A 100 6.11 -6.69 3.95
CA THR A 100 5.83 -7.22 2.61
C THR A 100 5.69 -6.13 1.56
N VAL A 101 5.04 -5.01 1.90
CA VAL A 101 5.01 -3.82 1.03
C VAL A 101 6.42 -3.31 0.77
N GLY A 102 7.27 -3.27 1.80
CA GLY A 102 8.68 -2.92 1.66
C GLY A 102 9.43 -3.83 0.68
N LEU A 103 9.25 -5.15 0.79
CA LEU A 103 9.84 -6.13 -0.13
C LEU A 103 9.37 -5.89 -1.57
N LEU A 104 8.06 -5.79 -1.81
CA LEU A 104 7.53 -5.56 -3.17
C LEU A 104 8.03 -4.26 -3.79
N ARG A 105 8.22 -3.19 -3.00
CA ARG A 105 8.83 -1.95 -3.48
C ARG A 105 10.28 -2.16 -3.92
N GLY A 106 11.03 -2.97 -3.16
CA GLY A 106 12.39 -3.37 -3.50
C GLY A 106 12.43 -4.08 -4.85
N GLU A 107 11.66 -5.15 -5.00
CA GLU A 107 11.59 -5.94 -6.22
C GLU A 107 11.17 -5.08 -7.45
N LEU A 108 10.11 -4.29 -7.29
CA LEU A 108 9.61 -3.39 -8.35
C LEU A 108 10.68 -2.41 -8.87
N SER A 109 11.54 -1.91 -7.98
CA SER A 109 12.60 -0.96 -8.34
C SER A 109 13.73 -1.57 -9.20
N LEU A 110 13.85 -2.90 -9.21
CA LEU A 110 14.84 -3.62 -10.00
C LEU A 110 14.41 -3.77 -11.45
N ILE A 111 13.11 -3.92 -11.73
CA ILE A 111 12.55 -4.25 -13.06
C ILE A 111 13.14 -3.39 -14.22
N PRO A 112 13.26 -2.05 -14.12
CA PRO A 112 13.81 -1.24 -15.21
C PRO A 112 15.26 -1.57 -15.58
N GLN A 113 16.02 -2.12 -14.63
CA GLN A 113 17.42 -2.51 -14.80
C GLN A 113 17.53 -3.89 -15.47
N LEU A 114 16.48 -4.71 -15.34
CA LEU A 114 16.43 -6.09 -15.82
C LEU A 114 15.87 -6.24 -17.25
N ILE A 115 15.35 -5.17 -17.86
CA ILE A 115 14.57 -5.22 -19.12
C ILE A 115 15.22 -6.00 -20.28
N ASN A 116 16.55 -6.04 -20.38
CA ASN A 116 17.28 -6.73 -21.45
C ASN A 116 17.82 -8.11 -21.01
N ASN A 117 17.35 -8.62 -19.86
CA ASN A 117 17.80 -9.88 -19.28
C ASN A 117 16.56 -10.71 -18.89
N ASP A 118 16.06 -11.50 -19.86
CA ASP A 118 14.86 -12.31 -19.67
C ASP A 118 14.98 -13.29 -18.48
N ALA A 119 16.15 -13.90 -18.30
CA ALA A 119 16.39 -14.82 -17.19
C ALA A 119 16.27 -14.10 -15.84
N ALA A 120 16.83 -12.89 -15.71
CA ALA A 120 16.71 -12.10 -14.49
C ALA A 120 15.28 -11.62 -14.25
N LEU A 121 14.54 -11.22 -15.30
CA LEU A 121 13.11 -10.88 -15.18
C LEU A 121 12.28 -12.09 -14.73
N GLN A 122 12.59 -13.29 -15.22
CA GLN A 122 11.91 -14.51 -14.77
C GLN A 122 12.20 -14.78 -13.29
N THR A 123 13.46 -14.65 -12.85
CA THR A 123 13.81 -14.79 -11.43
C THR A 123 13.07 -13.78 -10.56
N GLU A 124 13.02 -12.52 -11.00
CA GLU A 124 12.29 -11.45 -10.30
C GLU A 124 10.79 -11.76 -10.20
N ARG A 125 10.17 -12.25 -11.29
CA ARG A 125 8.77 -12.68 -11.30
C ARG A 125 8.52 -13.81 -10.28
N GLU A 126 9.40 -14.81 -10.24
CA GLU A 126 9.29 -15.92 -9.28
C GLU A 126 9.43 -15.45 -7.82
N HIS A 127 10.23 -14.43 -7.55
CA HIS A 127 10.33 -13.83 -6.22
C HIS A 127 9.03 -13.12 -5.83
N ILE A 128 8.46 -12.32 -6.73
CA ILE A 128 7.18 -11.65 -6.51
C ILE A 128 6.04 -12.66 -6.33
N GLU A 129 6.04 -13.75 -7.10
CA GLU A 129 5.10 -14.86 -6.96
C GLU A 129 5.18 -15.49 -5.56
N LYS A 130 6.38 -15.76 -5.06
CA LYS A 130 6.58 -16.26 -3.68
C LYS A 130 6.09 -15.27 -2.62
N ILE A 131 6.25 -13.96 -2.84
CA ILE A 131 5.70 -12.94 -1.94
C ILE A 131 4.17 -12.99 -1.95
N ARG A 132 3.55 -13.07 -3.13
CA ARG A 132 2.09 -13.18 -3.28
C ARG A 132 1.54 -14.44 -2.63
N GLU A 133 2.20 -15.58 -2.81
CA GLU A 133 1.82 -16.84 -2.19
C GLU A 133 1.87 -16.77 -0.67
N ARG A 134 2.91 -16.14 -0.11
CA ARG A 134 3.01 -15.91 1.33
C ARG A 134 1.81 -15.12 1.86
N LEU A 135 1.48 -14.00 1.21
CA LEU A 135 0.31 -13.18 1.57
C LEU A 135 -1.01 -13.95 1.48
N THR A 136 -1.14 -14.81 0.45
CA THR A 136 -2.36 -15.60 0.24
C THR A 136 -2.50 -16.71 1.28
N ASN A 137 -1.39 -17.34 1.69
CA ASN A 137 -1.42 -18.41 2.68
C ASN A 137 -1.66 -17.87 4.11
N GLU A 138 -1.17 -16.67 4.41
CA GLU A 138 -1.44 -15.99 5.68
C GLU A 138 -2.89 -15.51 5.82
N ARG A 139 -3.65 -15.44 4.71
CA ARG A 139 -5.09 -15.08 4.70
C ARG A 139 -6.00 -16.16 5.30
N SER A 140 -5.54 -17.39 5.48
CA SER A 140 -6.35 -18.51 5.97
C SER A 140 -6.16 -18.73 7.47
N PRO A 141 -6.88 -18.01 8.36
CA PRO A 141 -6.99 -18.44 9.74
C PRO A 141 -7.87 -19.70 9.76
N SER A 142 -7.33 -20.77 10.31
CA SER A 142 -8.11 -21.88 10.90
C SER A 142 -9.00 -21.38 12.03
#